data_AF-A0A821T610-F1
#
_entry.id   AF-A0A821T610-F1
#
_cell.length_a   1.000
_cell.length_b   1.000
_cell.length_c   1.000
_cell.angle_alpha   90.00
_cell.angle_beta   90.00
_cell.angle_gamma   90.00
#
_symmetry.space_group_name_H-M   'P 1'
#
loop_
_entity.id
_entity.type
_entity.pdbx_description
1 polymer ?
#
loop_
_entity_poly.entity_id
_entity_poly.type
_entity_poly.pdbx_seq_one_letter_code
_entity_poly.pdbx_strand_id
1 'polypeptide(L)'
;EASGRLLKHIIRCYLRLSDNPRAREALRSCLPDCLKDHTFDGVLKEDQSTKKWLSQLLINLETPTTTTTNAQQQTSNSAVQQNTQTTSTLEMG
;
A
#
# COMPACT_ATOMS: atom_id res chain seq x y z
N GLU A 1 -25.13 15.28 -2.95
CA GLU A 1 -23.75 15.80 -3.08
C GLU A 1 -23.02 16.09 -1.76
N ALA A 2 -23.05 15.17 -0.78
CA ALA A 2 -22.21 15.26 0.44
C ALA A 2 -21.64 13.88 0.83
N SER A 3 -22.36 12.80 0.50
CA SER A 3 -22.04 11.43 0.90
C SER A 3 -20.74 10.88 0.29
N GLY A 4 -20.38 11.25 -0.94
CA GLY A 4 -19.17 10.72 -1.60
C GLY A 4 -17.86 11.17 -0.95
N ARG A 5 -17.80 12.41 -0.45
CA ARG A 5 -16.60 12.93 0.24
C ARG A 5 -16.41 12.29 1.61
N LEU A 6 -17.49 12.05 2.34
CA LEU A 6 -17.47 11.38 3.64
C LEU A 6 -17.07 9.90 3.49
N LEU A 7 -17.66 9.19 2.52
CA LEU A 7 -17.33 7.79 2.24
C LEU A 7 -15.83 7.61 1.95
N LYS A 8 -15.27 8.49 1.13
CA LYS A 8 -13.82 8.51 0.84
C LYS A 8 -12.97 8.63 2.11
N HIS A 9 -13.36 9.51 3.03
CA HIS A 9 -12.65 9.69 4.30
C HIS A 9 -12.78 8.47 5.20
N ILE A 10 -13.98 7.90 5.33
CA ILE A 10 -14.24 6.71 6.14
C ILE A 10 -13.35 5.55 5.66
N ILE A 11 -13.33 5.27 4.36
CA ILE A 11 -12.51 4.20 3.77
C ILE A 11 -11.02 4.45 4.04
N ARG A 12 -10.54 5.69 3.87
CA ARG A 12 -9.15 6.06 4.15
C ARG A 12 -8.78 5.90 5.63
N CYS A 13 -9.68 6.25 6.54
CA CYS A 13 -9.49 6.06 7.98
C CYS A 13 -9.38 4.58 8.34
N TYR A 14 -10.26 3.74 7.82
CA TYR A 14 -10.20 2.29 8.05
C TYR A 14 -8.94 1.66 7.46
N LEU A 15 -8.53 2.06 6.25
CA LEU A 15 -7.28 1.60 5.65
C LEU A 15 -6.09 1.93 6.54
N ARG A 16 -6.01 3.15 7.09
CA ARG A 16 -4.91 3.52 7.97
C ARG A 16 -4.96 2.78 9.32
N LEU A 17 -6.15 2.50 9.84
CA LEU A 17 -6.31 1.66 11.02
C LEU A 17 -5.85 0.23 10.77
N SER A 18 -6.05 -0.33 9.57
CA SER A 18 -5.63 -1.69 9.20
C SER A 18 -4.11 -1.92 9.21
N ASP A 19 -3.32 -0.85 9.15
CA ASP A 19 -1.86 -0.85 9.29
C ASP A 19 -1.42 -1.31 10.69
N ASN A 20 -2.30 -1.15 11.69
CA ASN A 20 -2.06 -1.59 13.05
C ASN A 20 -2.62 -3.02 13.24
N PRO A 21 -1.79 -4.03 13.57
CA PRO A 21 -2.24 -5.43 13.67
C PRO A 21 -3.34 -5.61 14.72
N ARG A 22 -3.21 -4.95 15.88
CA ARG A 22 -4.23 -4.98 16.94
C ARG A 22 -5.56 -4.35 16.51
N ALA A 23 -5.52 -3.28 15.74
CA ALA A 23 -6.73 -2.64 15.23
C ALA A 23 -7.37 -3.48 14.12
N ARG A 24 -6.56 -4.12 13.26
CA ARG A 24 -7.02 -5.03 12.21
C ARG A 24 -7.88 -6.17 12.76
N GLU A 25 -7.47 -6.77 13.87
CA GLU A 25 -8.26 -7.81 14.53
C GLU A 25 -9.63 -7.30 14.98
N ALA A 26 -9.67 -6.12 15.61
CA ALA A 26 -10.93 -5.48 15.98
C ALA A 26 -11.77 -5.09 14.75
N LEU A 27 -11.13 -4.62 13.67
CA LEU A 27 -11.81 -4.26 12.43
C LEU A 27 -12.50 -5.45 11.78
N ARG A 28 -11.94 -6.67 11.86
CA ARG A 28 -12.63 -7.87 11.32
C ARG A 28 -14.00 -8.08 11.96
N SER A 29 -14.12 -7.81 13.26
CA SER A 29 -15.37 -7.95 14.02
C SER A 29 -16.28 -6.73 13.93
N CYS A 30 -15.72 -5.54 13.69
CA CYS A 30 -16.45 -4.28 13.73
C CYS A 30 -16.64 -3.62 12.35
N LEU A 31 -16.18 -4.23 11.26
CA LEU A 31 -16.39 -3.70 9.91
C LEU A 31 -17.83 -3.95 9.47
N PRO A 32 -18.62 -2.92 9.15
CA PRO A 32 -20.01 -3.06 8.75
C PRO A 32 -20.16 -3.79 7.41
N ASP A 33 -21.18 -4.65 7.30
CA ASP A 33 -21.44 -5.46 6.11
C ASP A 33 -21.70 -4.60 4.85
N CYS A 34 -22.25 -3.39 4.99
CA CYS A 34 -22.45 -2.47 3.88
C CYS A 34 -21.14 -2.06 3.16
N LEU A 35 -19.99 -2.13 3.85
CA LEU A 35 -18.67 -1.90 3.21
C LEU A 35 -18.16 -3.14 2.48
N LYS A 36 -18.67 -4.32 2.80
CA LYS A 36 -18.33 -5.61 2.16
C LYS A 36 -19.27 -5.93 0.99
N ASP A 37 -20.57 -5.65 1.13
CA ASP A 37 -21.65 -6.05 0.22
C ASP A 37 -21.76 -5.19 -1.06
N HIS A 38 -20.75 -4.41 -1.40
CA HIS A 38 -20.74 -3.56 -2.61
C HIS A 38 -21.87 -2.53 -2.69
N THR A 39 -22.55 -2.23 -1.58
CA THR A 39 -23.66 -1.26 -1.51
C THR A 39 -23.25 0.14 -2.01
N PHE A 40 -21.95 0.45 -1.93
CA PHE A 40 -21.38 1.72 -2.38
C PHE A 40 -20.75 1.67 -3.78
N ASP A 41 -20.82 0.56 -4.53
CA ASP A 41 -20.12 0.45 -5.83
C ASP A 41 -20.58 1.50 -6.84
N GLY A 42 -21.87 1.88 -6.82
CA GLY A 42 -22.39 2.98 -7.66
C GLY A 42 -21.68 4.32 -7.41
N VAL A 43 -21.35 4.64 -6.16
CA VAL A 43 -20.61 5.87 -5.78
C VAL A 43 -19.11 5.70 -5.99
N LEU A 44 -18.58 4.48 -5.85
CA LEU A 44 -17.17 4.16 -6.05
C LEU A 44 -16.79 3.99 -7.52
N LYS A 45 -17.76 3.79 -8.42
CA LYS A 45 -17.54 3.66 -9.87
C LYS A 45 -16.89 4.91 -10.45
N GLU A 46 -17.26 6.09 -9.96
CA GLU A 46 -16.71 7.37 -10.40
C GLU A 46 -15.37 7.70 -9.73
N ASP A 47 -15.05 7.06 -8.59
CA ASP A 47 -13.83 7.31 -7.83
C ASP A 47 -12.96 6.05 -7.69
N GLN A 48 -12.18 5.79 -8.74
CA GLN A 48 -11.27 4.64 -8.82
C GLN A 48 -10.26 4.58 -7.66
N SER A 49 -9.84 5.72 -7.13
CA SER A 49 -8.90 5.81 -6.00
C SER A 49 -9.51 5.20 -4.73
N THR A 50 -10.75 5.57 -4.41
CA THR A 50 -11.46 5.04 -3.25
C THR A 50 -11.75 3.55 -3.41
N LYS A 51 -12.07 3.10 -4.63
CA LYS A 51 -12.21 1.67 -4.94
C LYS A 51 -10.93 0.88 -4.63
N LYS A 52 -9.77 1.39 -5.05
CA LYS A 52 -8.46 0.78 -4.73
C LYS A 52 -8.18 0.71 -3.24
N TRP A 53 -8.51 1.76 -2.49
CA TRP A 53 -8.33 1.78 -1.03
C TRP A 53 -9.20 0.75 -0.32
N LEU A 54 -10.46 0.59 -0.76
CA LEU A 54 -11.35 -0.43 -0.22
C LEU A 54 -10.83 -1.84 -0.49
N SER A 55 -10.39 -2.12 -1.73
CA SER A 55 -9.77 -3.41 -2.06
C SER A 55 -8.53 -3.68 -1.20
N GLN A 56 -7.65 -2.69 -1.03
CA GLN A 56 -6.46 -2.83 -0.18
C GLN A 56 -6.81 -3.07 1.29
N LEU A 57 -7.85 -2.40 1.81
CA LEU A 57 -8.34 -2.59 3.17
C LEU A 57 -8.77 -4.06 3.36
N LEU A 58 -9.58 -4.61 2.45
CA LEU A 58 -10.05 -6.00 2.54
C LEU A 58 -8.87 -6.98 2.52
N ILE A 59 -7.90 -6.80 1.61
CA ILE A 59 -6.68 -7.62 1.55
C ILE A 59 -5.90 -7.55 2.88
N ASN A 60 -5.76 -6.36 3.46
CA ASN A 60 -5.09 -6.19 4.76
C ASN A 60 -5.85 -6.91 5.88
N LEU A 61 -7.19 -6.96 5.83
CA LEU A 61 -8.01 -7.71 6.77
C LEU A 61 -7.95 -9.22 6.52
N GLU A 62 -7.73 -9.70 5.30
CA GLU A 62 -7.67 -11.13 4.99
C GLU A 62 -6.28 -11.73 5.28
N THR A 63 -5.21 -10.96 5.02
CA THR A 63 -3.84 -11.45 5.18
C THR A 63 -3.32 -11.26 6.63
N PRO A 64 -2.92 -12.33 7.33
CA PRO A 64 -2.06 -12.19 8.51
C PRO A 64 -0.67 -11.75 8.02
N THR A 65 -0.16 -10.65 8.57
CA THR A 65 1.04 -9.94 8.12
C THR A 65 2.24 -10.86 7.80
N THR A 66 2.56 -10.99 6.51
CA THR A 66 3.94 -11.19 6.04
C THR A 66 4.26 -10.05 5.07
N THR A 67 4.99 -9.07 5.60
CA THR A 67 5.57 -7.93 4.88
C THR A 67 6.35 -8.38 3.65
N THR A 68 5.92 -8.02 2.43
CA THR A 68 6.82 -7.99 1.25
C THR A 68 6.42 -6.88 0.29
N THR A 69 7.09 -5.75 0.43
CA THR A 69 7.41 -4.83 -0.68
C THR A 69 8.05 -5.64 -1.81
N ASN A 70 7.37 -5.83 -2.94
CA ASN A 70 8.02 -6.30 -4.16
C ASN A 70 7.89 -5.25 -5.26
N ALA A 71 9.04 -4.60 -5.45
CA ALA A 71 9.34 -3.64 -6.48
C ALA A 71 9.05 -4.19 -7.88
N GLN A 72 8.50 -3.31 -8.69
CA GLN A 72 8.31 -3.44 -10.12
C GLN A 72 9.68 -3.54 -10.82
N GLN A 73 9.99 -4.74 -11.31
CA GLN A 73 10.52 -4.99 -12.65
C GLN A 73 11.69 -4.09 -13.10
N GLN A 74 12.91 -4.51 -12.77
CA GLN A 74 14.14 -3.98 -13.38
C GLN A 74 14.57 -4.91 -14.52
N THR A 75 14.22 -4.54 -15.74
CA THR A 75 14.72 -5.14 -16.99
C THR A 75 15.56 -4.13 -17.77
N SER A 76 16.72 -4.62 -18.23
CA SER A 76 17.44 -4.20 -19.44
C SER A 76 18.48 -3.07 -19.36
N ASN A 77 19.74 -3.52 -19.38
CA ASN A 77 20.86 -3.13 -20.26
C ASN A 77 21.22 -1.63 -20.42
N SER A 78 22.46 -1.27 -20.06
CA SER A 78 23.51 -0.90 -21.03
C SER A 78 24.84 -0.55 -20.36
N ALA A 79 25.93 -0.94 -21.04
CA ALA A 79 27.26 -0.33 -21.19
C ALA A 79 27.73 0.66 -20.10
N VAL A 80 28.98 0.64 -19.63
CA VAL A 80 30.15 1.03 -20.43
C VAL A 80 31.37 1.05 -19.48
N GLN A 81 32.50 0.49 -19.93
CA GLN A 81 33.90 0.98 -19.86
C GLN A 81 34.21 2.07 -18.79
N GLN A 82 35.34 2.17 -18.10
CA GLN A 82 36.74 1.74 -18.24
C GLN A 82 37.51 2.49 -17.12
N ASN A 83 38.82 2.19 -16.97
CA ASN A 83 39.86 2.98 -16.32
C ASN A 83 39.99 2.93 -14.79
N THR A 84 41.01 2.24 -14.24
CA THR A 84 42.42 2.69 -14.01
C THR A 84 42.48 3.93 -13.10
N GLN A 85 43.15 3.94 -11.95
CA GLN A 85 44.58 3.74 -11.79
C GLN A 85 44.92 3.58 -10.28
N THR A 86 45.99 2.82 -10.05
CA THR A 86 47.01 2.98 -9.00
C THR A 86 46.97 4.27 -8.17
N THR A 87 47.24 4.18 -6.87
CA THR A 87 48.32 4.92 -6.19
C THR A 87 48.52 4.37 -4.77
N SER A 88 49.71 3.83 -4.53
CA SER A 88 50.33 3.59 -3.23
C SER A 88 50.60 4.91 -2.51
N THR A 89 50.42 4.98 -1.19
CA THR A 89 51.31 5.78 -0.32
C THR A 89 51.35 5.16 1.07
N LEU A 90 52.58 4.88 1.49
CA LEU A 90 53.00 4.54 2.83
C LEU A 90 53.02 5.80 3.70
N GLU A 91 52.59 5.72 4.96
CA GLU A 91 53.05 6.61 6.05
C GLU A 91 52.70 5.91 7.39
N MET A 92 53.62 5.18 8.04
CA MET A 92 54.54 5.63 9.09
C MET A 92 53.86 6.45 10.20
N GLY A 93 53.70 5.81 11.36
CA GLY A 93 53.31 6.38 12.65
C GLY A 93 53.40 5.32 13.73
#